data_AF-A0A0J7IV87-F1
#
_entry.id   AF-A0A0J7IV87-F1
#
_cell.length_a   1.000
_cell.length_b   1.000
_cell.length_c   1.000
_cell.angle_alpha   90.00
_cell.angle_beta   90.00
_cell.angle_gamma   90.00
#
_symmetry.space_group_name_H-M   'P 1'
#
loop_
_entity.id
_entity.type
_entity.pdbx_description
1 polymer ?
#
loop_
_entity_poly.entity_id
_entity_poly.type
_entity_poly.pdbx_seq_one_letter_code
_entity_poly.pdbx_strand_id
1 'polypeptide(L)'
;MKGNKLENYEIEDLEDSLSEFKKNYEIDLSQDELNTITNIQELADKIVEKFNYENVDDCTYQQAFYKLKSIFEKLNISPQKIDTKTDLKILIPRKNRIKTVKQIQKELGIKLQILEPKQSIIAILFVLSFCAIISTFFNLTYLVISGIILFFLYKITFETAREFRLSTFGELAKEITKENYFKSRRSPKTINKSEFKNIVIDWFSERLDIEKDKLQTATLI
;
A
#
# COMPACT_ATOMS: atom_id res chain seq x y z
N MET A 1 -13.51 -1.16 30.50
CA MET A 1 -13.04 -0.28 29.40
C MET A 1 -14.07 -0.39 28.30
N LYS A 2 -14.71 0.72 27.90
CA LYS A 2 -15.73 0.69 26.84
C LYS A 2 -15.01 0.37 25.51
N GLY A 3 -15.40 -0.72 24.85
CA GLY A 3 -14.91 -1.02 23.50
C GLY A 3 -15.31 0.12 22.57
N ASN A 4 -14.37 0.56 21.73
CA ASN A 4 -14.63 1.51 20.66
C ASN A 4 -15.36 0.75 19.55
N LYS A 5 -16.69 0.71 19.61
CA LYS A 5 -17.48 0.20 18.50
C LYS A 5 -17.24 1.09 17.29
N LEU A 6 -16.94 0.48 16.13
CA LEU A 6 -16.77 1.23 14.89
C LEU A 6 -18.08 1.90 14.50
N GLU A 7 -17.98 3.13 14.02
CA GLU A 7 -19.10 3.86 13.43
C GLU A 7 -19.46 3.25 12.06
N ASN A 8 -20.69 3.48 11.58
CA ASN A 8 -21.16 2.85 10.35
C ASN A 8 -20.27 3.17 9.13
N TYR A 9 -19.77 4.41 9.01
CA TYR A 9 -18.87 4.77 7.91
C TYR A 9 -17.52 4.06 8.02
N GLU A 10 -17.00 3.84 9.24
CA GLU A 10 -15.76 3.08 9.46
C GLU A 10 -15.96 1.59 9.11
N ILE A 11 -17.17 1.06 9.28
CA ILE A 11 -17.54 -0.29 8.84
C ILE A 11 -17.59 -0.38 7.32
N GLU A 12 -18.20 0.60 6.64
CA GLU A 12 -18.21 0.67 5.17
C GLU A 12 -16.78 0.76 4.60
N ASP A 13 -15.93 1.63 5.17
CA ASP A 13 -14.52 1.75 4.77
C ASP A 13 -13.73 0.45 5.04
N LEU A 14 -14.09 -0.30 6.09
CA LEU A 14 -13.50 -1.60 6.40
C LEU A 14 -13.89 -2.64 5.36
N GLU A 15 -15.16 -2.69 4.94
CA GLU A 15 -15.66 -3.60 3.91
C GLU A 15 -14.98 -3.35 2.55
N ASP A 16 -14.80 -2.08 2.19
CA ASP A 16 -14.06 -1.68 0.98
C ASP A 16 -12.57 -2.09 1.09
N SER A 17 -11.95 -1.80 2.24
CA SER A 17 -10.56 -2.18 2.52
C SER A 17 -10.34 -3.69 2.50
N LEU A 18 -11.31 -4.46 3.01
CA LEU A 18 -11.31 -5.93 3.00
C LEU A 18 -11.46 -6.46 1.58
N SER A 19 -12.32 -5.85 0.77
CA SER A 19 -12.48 -6.21 -0.64
C SER A 19 -11.18 -6.03 -1.43
N GLU A 20 -10.45 -4.93 -1.17
CA GLU A 20 -9.12 -4.71 -1.73
C GLU A 20 -8.10 -5.75 -1.24
N PHE A 21 -8.11 -6.04 0.08
CA PHE A 21 -7.22 -7.04 0.68
C PHE A 21 -7.43 -8.44 0.08
N LYS A 22 -8.69 -8.89 -0.01
CA LYS A 22 -9.07 -10.18 -0.62
C LYS A 22 -8.52 -10.32 -2.04
N LYS A 23 -8.63 -9.25 -2.84
CA LYS A 23 -8.11 -9.22 -4.21
C LYS A 23 -6.59 -9.29 -4.25
N ASN A 24 -5.89 -8.57 -3.38
CA ASN A 24 -4.43 -8.50 -3.37
C ASN A 24 -3.78 -9.80 -2.88
N TYR A 25 -4.42 -10.48 -1.93
CA TYR A 25 -3.93 -11.72 -1.33
C TYR A 25 -4.60 -12.98 -1.89
N GLU A 26 -5.49 -12.83 -2.88
CA GLU A 26 -6.23 -13.93 -3.51
C GLU A 26 -6.97 -14.81 -2.48
N ILE A 27 -7.59 -14.17 -1.49
CA ILE A 27 -8.33 -14.84 -0.40
C ILE A 27 -9.82 -14.80 -0.69
N ASP A 28 -10.49 -15.93 -0.41
CA ASP A 28 -11.93 -15.97 -0.32
C ASP A 28 -12.42 -16.08 1.13
N LEU A 29 -13.39 -15.25 1.46
CA LEU A 29 -14.08 -15.13 2.74
C LEU A 29 -15.55 -14.98 2.42
N SER A 30 -16.37 -15.94 2.85
CA SER A 30 -17.81 -15.91 2.58
C SER A 30 -18.49 -14.87 3.46
N GLN A 31 -19.67 -14.39 3.04
CA GLN A 31 -20.46 -13.46 3.85
C GLN A 31 -20.90 -14.09 5.17
N ASP A 32 -21.17 -15.39 5.18
CA ASP A 32 -21.52 -16.11 6.41
C ASP A 32 -20.36 -16.12 7.42
N GLU A 33 -19.12 -16.28 6.95
CA GLU A 33 -17.94 -16.16 7.81
C GLU A 33 -17.82 -14.74 8.38
N LEU A 34 -18.02 -13.71 7.56
CA LEU A 34 -17.91 -12.31 7.98
C LEU A 34 -18.98 -11.92 9.00
N ASN A 35 -20.22 -12.41 8.83
CA ASN A 35 -21.34 -12.14 9.75
C ASN A 35 -21.10 -12.67 11.17
N THR A 36 -20.20 -13.65 11.34
CA THR A 36 -19.86 -14.19 12.66
C THR A 36 -18.78 -13.40 13.39
N ILE A 37 -18.08 -12.50 12.70
CA ILE A 37 -16.92 -11.79 13.22
C ILE A 37 -17.37 -10.60 14.06
N THR A 38 -16.94 -10.57 15.31
CA THR A 38 -17.38 -9.55 16.28
C THR A 38 -16.40 -8.40 16.45
N ASN A 39 -15.13 -8.60 16.10
CA ASN A 39 -14.06 -7.64 16.33
C ASN A 39 -12.91 -7.80 15.30
N ILE A 40 -12.04 -6.79 15.22
CA ILE A 40 -10.93 -6.76 14.24
C ILE A 40 -9.89 -7.86 14.49
N GLN A 41 -9.65 -8.27 15.74
CA GLN A 41 -8.69 -9.33 16.01
C GLN A 41 -9.16 -10.67 15.45
N GLU A 42 -10.45 -10.97 15.63
CA GLU A 42 -11.10 -12.15 15.08
C GLU A 42 -11.09 -12.13 13.54
N LEU A 43 -11.31 -10.97 12.91
CA LEU A 43 -11.14 -10.82 11.46
C LEU A 43 -9.72 -11.18 11.01
N ALA A 44 -8.72 -10.63 11.69
CA ALA A 44 -7.32 -10.88 11.37
C ALA A 44 -6.95 -12.37 11.57
N ASP A 45 -7.45 -13.01 12.62
CA ASP A 45 -7.27 -14.44 12.86
C ASP A 45 -7.90 -15.28 11.74
N LYS A 46 -9.14 -14.97 11.34
CA LYS A 46 -9.82 -15.65 10.24
C LYS A 46 -9.07 -15.52 8.92
N ILE A 47 -8.52 -14.34 8.63
CA ILE A 47 -7.67 -14.12 7.46
C ILE A 47 -6.41 -14.99 7.50
N VAL A 48 -5.73 -15.06 8.65
CA VAL A 48 -4.52 -15.88 8.82
C VAL A 48 -4.84 -17.37 8.66
N GLU A 49 -5.99 -17.83 9.16
CA GLU A 49 -6.46 -19.22 9.05
C GLU A 49 -6.70 -19.68 7.61
N LYS A 50 -6.96 -18.76 6.66
CA LYS A 50 -7.13 -19.12 5.24
C LYS A 50 -5.85 -19.64 4.60
N PHE A 51 -4.69 -19.37 5.18
CA PHE A 51 -3.41 -19.82 4.66
C PHE A 51 -2.94 -21.10 5.34
N ASN A 52 -3.07 -22.23 4.63
CA ASN A 52 -2.49 -23.52 5.05
C ASN A 52 -0.99 -23.60 4.72
N TYR A 53 -0.22 -22.62 5.19
CA TYR A 53 1.22 -22.51 5.01
C TYR A 53 1.95 -22.90 6.29
N GLU A 54 3.19 -23.38 6.14
CA GLU A 54 4.03 -23.76 7.27
C GLU A 54 4.37 -22.52 8.11
N ASN A 55 4.15 -22.59 9.43
CA ASN A 55 4.51 -21.49 10.31
C ASN A 55 6.02 -21.48 10.55
N VAL A 56 6.70 -20.42 10.14
CA VAL A 56 8.14 -20.21 10.33
C VAL A 56 8.36 -18.85 10.97
N ASP A 57 8.92 -18.83 12.19
CA ASP A 57 9.07 -17.63 13.02
C ASP A 57 10.31 -16.79 12.65
N ASP A 58 10.60 -16.67 11.35
CA ASP A 58 11.61 -15.74 10.85
C ASP A 58 10.96 -14.39 10.49
N CYS A 59 11.78 -13.35 10.33
CA CYS A 59 11.31 -12.00 10.05
C CYS A 59 11.21 -11.77 8.54
N THR A 60 9.99 -11.55 8.03
CA THR A 60 9.76 -11.31 6.59
C THR A 60 10.32 -9.97 6.15
N TYR A 61 10.28 -8.95 7.02
CA TYR A 61 10.95 -7.67 6.76
C TYR A 61 12.45 -7.82 6.47
N GLN A 62 13.16 -8.64 7.25
CA GLN A 62 14.58 -8.90 7.01
C GLN A 62 14.80 -9.59 5.66
N GLN A 63 13.96 -10.56 5.31
CA GLN A 63 14.02 -11.25 4.02
C GLN A 63 13.79 -10.27 2.86
N ALA A 64 12.78 -9.41 2.96
CA ALA A 64 12.50 -8.36 1.97
C ALA A 64 13.69 -7.40 1.83
N PHE A 65 14.27 -6.97 2.95
CA PHE A 65 15.44 -6.08 2.96
C PHE A 65 16.63 -6.67 2.20
N TYR A 66 17.00 -7.92 2.51
CA TYR A 66 18.14 -8.57 1.84
C TYR A 66 17.84 -8.92 0.38
N LYS A 67 16.60 -9.28 0.04
CA LYS A 67 16.17 -9.50 -1.34
C LYS A 67 16.23 -8.21 -2.17
N LEU A 68 15.80 -7.10 -1.59
CA LEU A 68 15.90 -5.79 -2.23
C LEU A 68 17.37 -5.37 -2.40
N LYS A 69 18.19 -5.59 -1.38
CA LYS A 69 19.62 -5.27 -1.40
C LYS A 69 20.36 -6.03 -2.51
N SER A 70 20.10 -7.33 -2.67
CA SER A 70 20.73 -8.14 -3.72
C SER A 70 20.34 -7.67 -5.13
N ILE A 71 19.12 -7.15 -5.32
CA ILE A 71 18.68 -6.56 -6.58
C ILE A 71 19.39 -5.23 -6.85
N PHE A 72 19.57 -4.39 -5.83
CA PHE A 72 20.32 -3.14 -5.99
C PHE A 72 21.79 -3.41 -6.33
N GLU A 73 22.39 -4.44 -5.75
CA GLU A 73 23.73 -4.92 -6.09
C GLU A 73 23.76 -5.43 -7.55
N LYS A 74 22.81 -6.28 -7.95
CA LYS A 74 22.69 -6.80 -9.33
C LYS A 74 22.54 -5.69 -10.38
N LEU A 75 21.82 -4.62 -10.05
CA LEU A 75 21.58 -3.49 -10.94
C LEU A 75 22.69 -2.42 -10.87
N ASN A 76 23.77 -2.64 -10.10
CA ASN A 76 24.86 -1.70 -9.88
C ASN A 76 24.38 -0.31 -9.39
N ILE A 77 23.34 -0.28 -8.54
CA ILE A 77 22.70 0.96 -8.06
C ILE A 77 23.48 1.59 -6.90
N SER A 78 24.27 0.82 -6.13
CA SER A 78 25.29 1.37 -5.24
C SER A 78 26.24 0.28 -4.73
N PRO A 79 27.55 0.55 -4.63
CA PRO A 79 28.54 -0.41 -4.11
C PRO A 79 28.84 -0.30 -2.61
N GLN A 80 28.27 0.65 -1.84
CA GLN A 80 28.71 0.89 -0.46
C GLN A 80 27.56 0.88 0.54
N LYS A 81 27.46 -0.25 1.25
CA LYS A 81 26.74 -0.50 2.51
C LYS A 81 25.38 0.20 2.64
N ILE A 82 24.37 -0.37 1.98
CA ILE A 82 22.96 -0.01 2.20
C ILE A 82 22.53 -0.48 3.60
N ASP A 83 21.98 0.44 4.39
CA ASP A 83 21.33 0.20 5.67
C ASP A 83 19.85 0.67 5.65
N THR A 84 19.14 0.52 6.77
CA THR A 84 17.72 0.89 6.86
C THR A 84 17.47 2.38 6.77
N LYS A 85 18.46 3.23 7.06
CA LYS A 85 18.34 4.70 7.06
C LYS A 85 18.84 5.33 5.76
N THR A 86 19.38 4.53 4.85
CA THR A 86 19.91 5.00 3.58
C THR A 86 18.80 5.67 2.75
N ASP A 87 19.02 6.92 2.34
CA ASP A 87 18.04 7.70 1.59
C ASP A 87 17.84 7.14 0.17
N LEU A 88 16.58 6.86 -0.20
CA LEU A 88 16.21 6.38 -1.52
C LEU A 88 16.57 7.37 -2.63
N LYS A 89 16.59 8.67 -2.34
CA LYS A 89 16.95 9.71 -3.31
C LYS A 89 18.42 9.65 -3.69
N ILE A 90 19.29 9.17 -2.79
CA ILE A 90 20.72 8.94 -3.04
C ILE A 90 20.89 7.69 -3.91
N LEU A 91 20.21 6.60 -3.55
CA LEU A 91 20.30 5.34 -4.30
C LEU A 91 19.69 5.45 -5.69
N ILE A 92 18.56 6.15 -5.83
CA ILE A 92 17.82 6.29 -7.08
C ILE A 92 17.66 7.78 -7.42
N PRO A 93 18.64 8.37 -8.13
CA PRO A 93 18.58 9.77 -8.53
C PRO A 93 17.39 10.09 -9.44
N ARG A 94 16.87 11.32 -9.32
CA ARG A 94 15.66 11.79 -10.01
C ARG A 94 15.70 11.59 -11.53
N LYS A 95 16.88 11.70 -12.16
CA LYS A 95 17.06 11.68 -13.63
C LYS A 95 16.54 10.38 -14.26
N ASN A 96 16.84 9.22 -13.67
CA ASN A 96 16.50 7.90 -14.20
C ASN A 96 15.50 7.13 -13.34
N ARG A 97 14.91 7.78 -12.33
CA ARG A 97 14.12 7.15 -11.26
C ARG A 97 13.02 6.22 -11.75
N ILE A 98 12.18 6.66 -12.69
CA ILE A 98 11.09 5.85 -13.24
C ILE A 98 11.64 4.56 -13.87
N LYS A 99 12.71 4.66 -14.65
CA LYS A 99 13.34 3.50 -15.31
C LYS A 99 13.93 2.54 -14.28
N THR A 100 14.66 3.06 -13.29
CA THR A 100 15.28 2.26 -12.23
C THR A 100 14.23 1.55 -11.38
N VAL A 101 13.16 2.23 -10.97
CA VAL A 101 12.05 1.61 -10.23
C VAL A 101 11.39 0.51 -11.05
N LYS A 102 11.14 0.72 -12.35
CA LYS A 102 10.60 -0.32 -13.24
C LYS A 102 11.53 -1.53 -13.37
N GLN A 103 12.85 -1.32 -13.39
CA GLN A 103 13.82 -2.42 -13.39
C GLN A 103 13.77 -3.20 -12.07
N ILE A 104 13.72 -2.52 -10.92
CA ILE A 104 13.59 -3.15 -9.60
C ILE A 104 12.29 -3.96 -9.52
N GLN A 105 11.15 -3.39 -9.96
CA GLN A 105 9.85 -4.07 -10.01
C GLN A 105 9.92 -5.34 -10.86
N LYS A 106 10.56 -5.27 -12.03
CA LYS A 106 10.76 -6.41 -12.93
C LYS A 106 11.58 -7.52 -12.28
N GLU A 107 12.67 -7.18 -11.61
CA GLU A 107 13.54 -8.14 -10.91
C GLU A 107 12.85 -8.75 -9.68
N LEU A 108 12.02 -7.98 -8.97
CA LEU A 108 11.24 -8.47 -7.83
C LEU A 108 10.03 -9.32 -8.23
N GLY A 109 9.47 -9.12 -9.43
CA GLY A 109 8.16 -9.68 -9.80
C GLY A 109 7.00 -9.03 -9.02
N ILE A 110 7.19 -7.79 -8.57
CA ILE A 110 6.28 -7.04 -7.70
C ILE A 110 6.04 -5.66 -8.29
N LYS A 111 4.78 -5.20 -8.27
CA LYS A 111 4.45 -3.79 -8.55
C LYS A 111 4.65 -2.99 -7.27
N LEU A 112 5.35 -1.87 -7.39
CA LEU A 112 5.67 -0.95 -6.30
C LEU A 112 5.07 0.42 -6.58
N GLN A 113 4.18 0.91 -5.73
CA GLN A 113 3.58 2.25 -5.85
C GLN A 113 4.34 3.28 -4.99
N ILE A 114 5.63 3.44 -5.27
CA ILE A 114 6.53 4.26 -4.43
C ILE A 114 6.82 5.64 -5.00
N LEU A 115 6.32 5.93 -6.21
CA LEU A 115 6.50 7.22 -6.89
C LEU A 115 5.20 8.01 -6.87
N GLU A 116 5.31 9.28 -6.51
CA GLU A 116 4.19 10.21 -6.47
C GLU A 116 4.51 11.51 -7.25
N PRO A 117 3.47 12.21 -7.75
CA PRO A 117 3.64 13.53 -8.32
C PRO A 117 4.11 14.53 -7.27
N LYS A 118 4.76 15.60 -7.73
CA LYS A 118 5.14 16.69 -6.83
C LYS A 118 3.88 17.33 -6.24
N GLN A 119 3.83 17.53 -4.92
CA GLN A 119 2.68 18.09 -4.21
C GLN A 119 2.19 19.42 -4.80
N SER A 120 3.10 20.28 -5.28
CA SER A 120 2.72 21.53 -5.95
C SER A 120 1.91 21.31 -7.23
N ILE A 121 2.18 20.24 -7.98
CA ILE A 121 1.42 19.89 -9.19
C ILE A 121 0.03 19.38 -8.80
N ILE A 122 -0.06 18.56 -7.75
CA ILE A 122 -1.33 18.07 -7.22
C ILE A 122 -2.21 19.25 -6.77
N ALA A 123 -1.64 20.22 -6.07
CA ALA A 123 -2.36 21.42 -5.65
C ALA A 123 -2.91 22.23 -6.84
N ILE A 124 -2.12 22.39 -7.92
CA ILE A 124 -2.58 23.06 -9.14
C ILE A 124 -3.73 22.29 -9.79
N LEU A 125 -3.62 20.95 -9.91
CA LEU A 125 -4.69 20.12 -10.47
C LEU A 125 -5.98 20.18 -9.65
N PHE A 126 -5.85 20.25 -8.31
CA PHE A 126 -6.99 20.42 -7.42
C PHE A 126 -7.71 21.75 -7.65
N VAL A 127 -6.96 22.85 -7.73
CA VAL A 127 -7.53 24.18 -8.05
C VAL A 127 -8.20 24.19 -9.43
N LEU A 128 -7.55 23.60 -10.45
CA LEU A 128 -8.14 23.49 -11.80
C LEU A 128 -9.44 22.66 -11.79
N SER A 129 -9.49 21.59 -11.01
CA SER A 129 -10.70 20.77 -10.86
C SER A 129 -11.83 21.56 -10.20
N PHE A 130 -11.52 22.38 -9.20
CA PHE A 130 -12.51 23.26 -8.56
C PHE A 130 -13.04 24.32 -9.52
N CYS A 131 -12.15 24.95 -10.30
CA CYS A 131 -12.55 25.91 -11.34
C CYS A 131 -13.43 25.26 -12.42
N ALA A 132 -13.13 24.01 -12.82
CA ALA A 132 -13.94 23.27 -13.79
C ALA A 132 -15.37 23.03 -13.27
N ILE A 133 -15.51 22.62 -11.99
CA ILE A 133 -16.81 22.42 -11.35
C ILE A 133 -17.60 23.74 -11.33
N ILE A 134 -16.98 24.86 -10.91
CA ILE A 134 -17.65 26.17 -10.91
C ILE A 134 -18.10 26.58 -12.33
N SER A 135 -17.26 26.36 -13.34
CA SER A 135 -17.56 26.72 -14.74
C SER A 135 -18.78 25.97 -15.29
N THR A 136 -19.09 24.81 -14.70
CA THR A 136 -20.23 23.98 -15.09
C THR A 136 -21.58 24.65 -14.85
N PHE A 137 -21.68 25.53 -13.84
CA PHE A 137 -22.92 26.27 -13.56
C PHE A 137 -23.32 27.25 -14.67
N PHE A 138 -22.37 27.61 -15.55
CA PHE A 138 -22.63 28.50 -16.68
C PHE A 138 -22.96 27.73 -17.96
N ASN A 139 -22.32 26.57 -18.20
CA ASN A 139 -22.60 25.72 -19.36
C ASN A 139 -22.15 24.27 -19.13
N LEU A 140 -23.05 23.32 -19.36
CA LEU A 140 -22.78 21.89 -19.24
C LEU A 140 -21.68 21.39 -20.21
N THR A 141 -21.51 22.05 -21.36
CA THR A 141 -20.46 21.71 -22.35
C THR A 141 -19.06 21.90 -21.77
N TYR A 142 -18.87 22.88 -20.87
CA TYR A 142 -17.59 23.10 -20.22
C TYR A 142 -17.22 21.97 -19.27
N LEU A 143 -18.19 21.27 -18.68
CA LEU A 143 -17.93 20.09 -17.85
C LEU A 143 -17.26 18.99 -18.67
N VAL A 144 -17.82 18.67 -19.83
CA VAL A 144 -17.33 17.57 -20.67
C VAL A 144 -15.91 17.87 -21.16
N ILE A 145 -15.68 19.08 -21.67
CA ILE A 145 -14.37 19.48 -22.19
C ILE A 145 -13.32 19.54 -21.07
N SER A 146 -13.63 20.20 -19.96
CA SER A 146 -12.70 20.31 -18.82
C SER A 146 -12.43 18.96 -18.17
N GLY A 147 -13.43 18.09 -18.06
CA GLY A 147 -13.29 16.73 -17.54
C GLY A 147 -12.34 15.89 -18.39
N ILE A 148 -12.44 15.93 -19.72
CA ILE A 148 -11.52 15.23 -20.62
C ILE A 148 -10.09 15.77 -20.44
N ILE A 149 -9.91 17.09 -20.43
CA ILE A 149 -8.59 17.71 -20.25
C ILE A 149 -7.97 17.30 -18.91
N LEU A 150 -8.74 17.41 -17.82
CA LEU A 150 -8.28 17.04 -16.48
C LEU A 150 -7.91 15.56 -16.41
N PHE A 151 -8.72 14.67 -17.00
CA PHE A 151 -8.40 13.23 -17.04
C PHE A 151 -7.03 12.96 -17.66
N PHE A 152 -6.71 13.57 -18.80
CA PHE A 152 -5.39 13.43 -19.43
C PHE A 152 -4.28 14.07 -18.60
N LEU A 153 -4.51 15.24 -18.00
CA LEU A 153 -3.53 15.90 -17.13
C LEU A 153 -3.20 15.05 -15.89
N TYR A 154 -4.22 14.48 -15.24
CA TYR A 154 -4.03 13.56 -14.12
C TYR A 154 -3.23 12.33 -14.57
N LYS A 155 -3.62 11.68 -15.67
CA LYS A 155 -2.92 10.51 -16.20
C LYS A 155 -1.44 10.80 -16.45
N ILE A 156 -1.12 11.89 -17.16
CA ILE A 156 0.27 12.28 -17.44
C ILE A 156 1.04 12.57 -16.16
N THR A 157 0.41 13.26 -15.20
CA THR A 157 1.03 13.63 -13.92
C THR A 157 1.44 12.40 -13.11
N PHE A 158 0.56 11.40 -13.03
CA PHE A 158 0.86 10.15 -12.33
C PHE A 158 1.86 9.26 -13.10
N GLU A 159 1.79 9.20 -14.43
CA GLU A 159 2.75 8.42 -15.24
C GLU A 159 4.17 9.03 -15.23
N THR A 160 4.28 10.35 -15.05
CA THR A 160 5.56 11.08 -15.00
C THR A 160 6.02 11.41 -13.57
N ALA A 161 5.36 10.83 -12.56
CA ALA A 161 5.71 10.96 -11.15
C ALA A 161 7.18 10.58 -10.90
N ARG A 162 7.87 11.44 -10.14
CA ARG A 162 9.29 11.26 -9.80
C ARG A 162 9.59 11.56 -8.35
N GLU A 163 8.65 11.98 -7.51
CA GLU A 163 8.94 12.08 -6.07
C GLU A 163 8.76 10.72 -5.42
N PHE A 164 9.51 10.44 -4.36
CA PHE A 164 9.29 9.23 -3.58
C PHE A 164 8.28 9.54 -2.47
N ARG A 165 7.31 8.65 -2.29
CA ARG A 165 6.41 8.64 -1.14
C ARG A 165 7.14 8.23 0.16
N LEU A 166 8.20 7.43 0.00
CA LEU A 166 9.03 6.88 1.08
C LEU A 166 10.40 7.57 1.09
N SER A 167 11.00 7.73 2.27
CA SER A 167 12.28 8.40 2.42
C SER A 167 13.46 7.42 2.39
N THR A 168 13.33 6.28 3.05
CA THR A 168 14.46 5.38 3.34
C THR A 168 14.35 4.01 2.68
N PHE A 169 15.49 3.35 2.50
CA PHE A 169 15.55 1.98 2.00
C PHE A 169 14.88 0.99 2.96
N GLY A 170 14.94 1.25 4.27
CA GLY A 170 14.22 0.48 5.28
C GLY A 170 12.70 0.60 5.12
N GLU A 171 12.17 1.80 4.86
CA GLU A 171 10.74 1.99 4.57
C GLU A 171 10.33 1.26 3.30
N LEU A 172 11.14 1.28 2.23
CA LEU A 172 10.85 0.54 1.02
C LEU A 172 10.76 -0.98 1.26
N ALA A 173 11.67 -1.54 2.06
CA ALA A 173 11.61 -2.95 2.44
C ALA A 173 10.35 -3.26 3.28
N LYS A 174 9.93 -2.34 4.15
CA LYS A 174 8.70 -2.48 4.95
C LYS A 174 7.46 -2.45 4.05
N GLU A 175 7.40 -1.54 3.10
CA GLU A 175 6.30 -1.42 2.13
C GLU A 175 6.17 -2.69 1.30
N ILE A 176 7.28 -3.21 0.78
CA ILE A 176 7.32 -4.48 0.04
C ILE A 176 6.79 -5.65 0.89
N THR A 177 7.18 -5.69 2.16
CA THR A 177 6.72 -6.72 3.10
C THR A 177 5.22 -6.65 3.33
N LYS A 178 4.68 -5.43 3.48
CA LYS A 178 3.27 -5.20 3.76
C LYS A 178 2.38 -5.47 2.55
N GLU A 179 2.76 -4.97 1.38
CA GLU A 179 1.95 -5.12 0.17
C GLU A 179 2.13 -6.49 -0.51
N ASN A 180 3.27 -7.15 -0.29
CA ASN A 180 3.66 -8.36 -1.01
C ASN A 180 4.31 -9.39 -0.06
N TYR A 181 3.66 -9.67 1.07
CA TYR A 181 4.19 -10.52 2.14
C TYR A 181 4.71 -11.87 1.65
N PHE A 182 3.87 -12.67 0.99
CA PHE A 182 4.27 -14.01 0.54
C PHE A 182 5.37 -14.00 -0.52
N LYS A 183 5.43 -12.97 -1.37
CA LYS A 183 6.51 -12.80 -2.36
C LYS A 183 7.83 -12.34 -1.73
N SER A 184 7.77 -11.76 -0.54
CA SER A 184 8.93 -11.32 0.23
C SER A 184 9.62 -12.47 0.95
N ARG A 185 8.88 -13.55 1.24
CA ARG A 185 9.42 -14.75 1.87
C ARG A 185 10.32 -15.54 0.93
N ARG A 186 11.38 -16.11 1.49
CA ARG A 186 12.40 -16.91 0.80
C ARG A 186 11.85 -18.26 0.38
N SER A 187 11.12 -18.90 1.29
CA SER A 187 10.50 -20.20 1.08
C SER A 187 9.03 -20.02 0.69
N PRO A 188 8.61 -20.48 -0.50
CA PRO A 188 7.21 -20.44 -0.88
C PRO A 188 6.39 -21.30 0.09
N LYS A 189 5.13 -20.91 0.34
CA LYS A 189 4.20 -21.60 1.27
C LYS A 189 4.65 -21.63 2.74
N THR A 190 5.43 -20.64 3.16
CA THR A 190 5.69 -20.36 4.58
C THR A 190 5.02 -19.06 5.00
N ILE A 191 4.70 -18.95 6.28
CA ILE A 191 4.09 -17.77 6.88
C ILE A 191 4.63 -17.61 8.30
N ASN A 192 4.88 -16.39 8.77
CA ASN A 192 4.96 -16.14 10.20
C ASN A 192 3.58 -15.63 10.62
N LYS A 193 2.75 -16.49 11.24
CA LYS A 193 1.34 -16.16 11.53
C LYS A 193 1.21 -14.93 12.42
N SER A 194 2.11 -14.76 13.39
CA SER A 194 2.12 -13.61 14.29
C SER A 194 2.48 -12.31 13.57
N GLU A 195 3.47 -12.34 12.69
CA GLU A 195 3.87 -11.19 11.86
C GLU A 195 2.76 -10.84 10.86
N PHE A 196 2.19 -11.84 10.20
CA PHE A 196 1.16 -11.63 9.19
C PHE A 196 -0.14 -11.08 9.79
N LYS A 197 -0.56 -11.57 10.97
CA LYS A 197 -1.69 -10.99 11.71
C LYS A 197 -1.49 -9.49 11.96
N ASN A 198 -0.28 -9.10 12.36
CA ASN A 198 0.06 -7.70 12.56
C ASN A 198 0.01 -6.88 11.26
N ILE A 199 0.45 -7.46 10.13
CA ILE A 199 0.37 -6.83 8.81
C ILE A 199 -1.09 -6.62 8.37
N VAL A 200 -1.96 -7.57 8.65
CA VAL A 200 -3.41 -7.46 8.37
C VAL A 200 -4.01 -6.31 9.17
N ILE A 201 -3.69 -6.19 10.46
CA ILE A 201 -4.18 -5.09 11.29
C ILE A 201 -3.60 -3.74 10.82
N ASP A 202 -2.31 -3.69 10.49
CA ASP A 202 -1.66 -2.49 9.94
C ASP A 202 -2.28 -2.08 8.59
N TRP A 203 -2.72 -3.04 7.78
CA TRP A 203 -3.41 -2.78 6.51
C TRP A 203 -4.72 -2.02 6.72
N PHE A 204 -5.54 -2.47 7.68
CA PHE A 204 -6.81 -1.82 7.99
C PHE A 204 -6.62 -0.50 8.72
N SER A 205 -5.69 -0.43 9.68
CA SER A 205 -5.38 0.80 10.43
C SER A 205 -5.03 1.97 9.51
N GLU A 206 -4.20 1.73 8.49
CA GLU A 206 -3.82 2.80 7.54
C GLU A 206 -4.94 3.21 6.58
N ARG A 207 -5.87 2.30 6.25
CA ARG A 207 -6.97 2.61 5.32
C ARG A 207 -8.15 3.28 6.00
N LEU A 208 -8.40 2.92 7.25
CA LEU A 208 -9.42 3.52 8.09
C LEU A 208 -8.97 4.84 8.73
N ASP A 209 -7.66 5.17 8.65
CA ASP A 209 -7.03 6.27 9.40
C ASP A 209 -7.27 6.19 10.92
N ILE A 210 -7.35 4.96 11.45
CA ILE A 210 -7.55 4.66 12.86
C ILE A 210 -6.24 4.16 13.45
N GLU A 211 -5.82 4.71 14.59
CA GLU A 211 -4.64 4.24 15.32
C GLU A 211 -4.73 2.72 15.62
N LYS A 212 -3.65 2.00 15.35
CA LYS A 212 -3.56 0.54 15.52
C LYS A 212 -4.08 0.05 16.87
N ASP A 213 -3.66 0.69 17.96
CA ASP A 213 -4.04 0.29 19.33
C ASP A 213 -5.54 0.44 19.57
N LYS A 214 -6.16 1.47 18.99
CA LYS A 214 -7.62 1.66 19.03
C LYS A 214 -8.31 0.59 18.21
N LEU A 215 -7.85 0.37 16.97
CA LEU A 215 -8.43 -0.61 16.05
C LEU A 215 -8.39 -2.03 16.61
N GLN A 216 -7.32 -2.40 17.31
CA GLN A 216 -7.20 -3.72 17.94
C GLN A 216 -8.24 -4.00 19.02
N THR A 217 -8.82 -2.95 19.61
CA THR A 217 -9.88 -3.07 20.62
C THR A 217 -11.27 -2.80 20.05
N ALA A 218 -11.36 -2.57 18.74
CA ALA A 218 -12.60 -2.17 18.09
C ALA A 218 -13.52 -3.37 17.84
N THR A 219 -14.82 -3.15 18.04
CA THR A 219 -15.88 -4.13 17.78
C THR A 219 -16.68 -3.73 16.54
N LEU A 220 -17.09 -4.73 15.75
CA LEU A 220 -17.87 -4.57 14.52
C LEU A 220 -19.38 -4.60 14.78
N ILE A 221 -19.79 -5.27 15.87
CA ILE A 221 -21.19 -5.49 16.27
C ILE A 221 -21.44 -4.87 17.64
#